data_AF-A0A651GC50-F1
#
_entry.id   AF-A0A651GC50-F1
#
_cell.length_a   1.000
_cell.length_b   1.000
_cell.length_c   1.000
_cell.angle_alpha   90.00
_cell.angle_beta   90.00
_cell.angle_gamma   90.00
#
_symmetry.space_group_name_H-M   'P 1'
#
loop_
_entity.id
_entity.type
_entity.pdbx_description
1 polymer ?
#
loop_
_entity_poly.entity_id
_entity_poly.type
_entity_poly.pdbx_seq_one_letter_code
_entity_poly.pdbx_strand_id
1 'polypeptide(L)'
;MMANLSPSSCLRASWQGGVTLLEILIVLMIILVLASFMIVGLDIIEDRRSRLVTSQRMDHVLNRLAQIGMGASGSVVYELQTAIPDLGGTRRFERGMGVDAAPYVLPEDRSGDGSPDPWHHVFPHSDAVSYGNPVVSGADDRPLIMAYPWGQERKYRIGTWQGDDGDDAYYWDLYEQHVNNDEDFAYPAAERHRLHELWPRRSAQLLSYLGVVSDVETYHGNRSPKQAWNDAWGHPLIVAYALYQPPKYRGTNQSRHPDYYLQRAQDLYQYNRSIYVSIGAAGPDISPYAFVADWNINMTALWNHICDIAMPDEETTWNERSFHRNPWSGTRIASDESGERQVFLSAPVEFR
;
A
#
# COMPACT_ATOMS: atom_id res chain seq x y z
N MET A 1 -61.32 -58.83 65.99
CA MET A 1 -60.67 -57.54 65.67
C MET A 1 -59.59 -57.84 64.62
N MET A 2 -59.89 -57.98 63.33
CA MET A 2 -60.29 -56.97 62.32
C MET A 2 -59.33 -55.78 62.21
N ALA A 3 -58.46 -55.82 61.19
CA ALA A 3 -58.02 -54.66 60.41
C ALA A 3 -57.51 -55.15 59.04
N ASN A 4 -58.42 -55.20 58.07
CA ASN A 4 -58.15 -55.45 56.65
C ASN A 4 -57.60 -54.16 56.03
N LEU A 5 -56.33 -54.13 55.63
CA LEU A 5 -55.75 -53.00 54.89
C LEU A 5 -55.93 -53.24 53.39
N SER A 6 -56.82 -52.44 52.80
CA SER A 6 -57.09 -52.37 51.36
C SER A 6 -55.86 -51.88 50.60
N PRO A 7 -55.42 -52.56 49.52
CA PRO A 7 -54.44 -52.00 48.61
C PRO A 7 -55.11 -50.88 47.78
N SER A 8 -54.64 -49.66 47.97
CA SER A 8 -55.05 -48.50 47.19
C SER A 8 -54.65 -48.69 45.73
N SER A 9 -55.63 -49.01 44.90
CA SER A 9 -55.52 -49.07 43.44
C SER A 9 -55.05 -47.72 42.90
N CYS A 10 -53.76 -47.61 42.62
CA CYS A 10 -53.21 -46.50 41.85
C CYS A 10 -53.84 -46.52 40.45
N LEU A 11 -54.74 -45.58 40.19
CA LEU A 11 -55.25 -45.24 38.87
C LEU A 11 -54.08 -44.85 37.96
N ARG A 12 -53.47 -45.84 37.29
CA ARG A 12 -52.70 -45.59 36.06
C ARG A 12 -53.71 -45.21 34.98
N ALA A 13 -54.01 -43.92 34.88
CA ALA A 13 -54.63 -43.37 33.70
C ALA A 13 -53.66 -43.57 32.54
N SER A 14 -53.81 -44.68 31.81
CA SER A 14 -53.09 -44.93 30.57
C SER A 14 -53.58 -43.91 29.54
N TRP A 15 -52.89 -42.77 29.46
CA TRP A 15 -53.00 -41.86 28.34
C TRP A 15 -52.49 -42.56 27.08
N GLN A 16 -53.36 -43.36 26.46
CA GLN A 16 -53.22 -43.81 25.07
C GLN A 16 -53.76 -42.69 24.17
N GLY A 17 -53.18 -41.49 24.28
CA GLY A 17 -53.29 -40.51 23.22
C GLY A 17 -52.38 -40.98 22.09
N GLY A 18 -52.94 -41.66 21.09
CA GLY A 18 -52.17 -42.00 19.89
C GLY A 18 -51.68 -40.72 19.23
N VAL A 19 -50.37 -40.63 18.98
CA VAL A 19 -49.78 -39.54 18.20
C VAL A 19 -50.53 -39.45 16.89
N THR A 20 -51.22 -38.33 16.67
CA THR A 20 -52.01 -38.16 15.46
C THR A 20 -51.07 -37.88 14.29
N LEU A 21 -51.43 -38.33 13.09
CA LEU A 21 -50.67 -38.03 11.88
C LEU A 21 -50.52 -36.50 11.66
N LEU A 22 -51.51 -35.72 12.11
CA LEU A 22 -51.49 -34.26 12.09
C LEU A 22 -50.36 -33.70 12.96
N GLU A 23 -50.17 -34.24 14.17
CA GLU A 23 -49.11 -33.82 15.10
C GLU A 23 -47.72 -34.05 14.49
N ILE A 24 -47.52 -35.20 13.84
CA ILE A 24 -46.27 -35.50 13.12
C ILE A 24 -46.04 -34.52 11.97
N LEU A 25 -47.09 -34.18 11.22
CA LEU A 25 -46.98 -33.25 10.09
C LEU A 25 -46.63 -31.83 10.55
N ILE A 26 -47.22 -31.36 11.65
CA ILE A 26 -46.90 -30.04 12.25
C ILE A 26 -45.44 -30.02 12.71
N VAL A 27 -44.99 -31.06 13.42
CA VAL A 27 -43.59 -31.15 13.87
C VAL A 27 -42.62 -31.15 12.69
N LEU A 28 -42.92 -31.90 11.63
CA LEU A 28 -42.09 -31.96 10.43
C LEU A 28 -42.02 -30.60 9.72
N MET A 29 -43.15 -29.89 9.61
CA MET A 29 -43.17 -28.53 9.05
C MET A 29 -42.29 -27.58 9.87
N ILE A 30 -42.37 -27.62 11.20
CA ILE A 30 -41.55 -26.77 12.08
C ILE A 30 -40.06 -27.09 11.89
N ILE A 31 -39.67 -28.36 11.83
CA ILE A 31 -38.27 -28.76 11.60
C ILE A 31 -37.76 -28.25 10.26
N LEU A 32 -38.54 -28.35 9.18
CA LEU A 32 -38.15 -27.86 7.86
C LEU A 32 -37.98 -26.33 7.83
N VAL A 33 -38.89 -25.61 8.50
CA VAL A 33 -38.79 -24.15 8.62
C VAL A 33 -37.54 -23.75 9.41
N LEU A 34 -37.28 -24.41 10.55
CA LEU A 34 -36.08 -24.15 11.35
C LEU A 34 -34.79 -24.49 10.61
N ALA A 35 -34.75 -25.61 9.90
CA ALA A 35 -33.60 -26.00 9.08
C ALA A 35 -33.33 -24.97 7.98
N SER A 36 -34.38 -24.44 7.34
CA SER A 36 -34.26 -23.40 6.32
C SER A 36 -33.67 -22.10 6.89
N PHE A 37 -34.11 -21.67 8.07
CA PHE A 37 -33.52 -20.52 8.76
C PHE A 37 -32.07 -20.75 9.18
N MET A 38 -31.72 -21.97 9.60
CA MET A 38 -30.35 -22.31 9.97
C MET A 38 -29.40 -22.24 8.77
N ILE A 39 -29.82 -22.71 7.59
CA ILE A 39 -28.99 -22.65 6.37
C ILE A 39 -28.63 -21.19 6.03
N VAL A 40 -29.63 -20.30 5.97
CA VAL A 40 -29.39 -18.87 5.69
C VAL A 40 -28.52 -18.22 6.78
N GLY A 41 -28.72 -18.61 8.04
CA GLY A 41 -27.92 -18.11 9.16
C GLY A 41 -26.45 -18.53 9.08
N LEU A 42 -26.17 -19.74 8.61
CA LEU A 42 -24.81 -20.25 8.46
C LEU A 42 -24.02 -19.48 7.39
N ASP A 43 -24.63 -19.19 6.24
CA ASP A 43 -23.96 -18.44 5.16
C ASP A 43 -23.53 -17.04 5.62
N ILE A 44 -24.39 -16.35 6.39
CA ILE A 44 -24.08 -15.03 6.96
C ILE A 44 -22.92 -15.13 7.97
N ILE A 45 -22.88 -16.20 8.77
CA ILE A 45 -21.81 -16.42 9.75
C ILE A 45 -20.49 -16.72 9.05
N GLU A 46 -20.51 -17.53 7.99
CA GLU A 46 -19.31 -17.87 7.21
C GLU A 46 -18.74 -16.65 6.46
N ASP A 47 -19.59 -15.81 5.88
CA ASP A 47 -19.19 -14.55 5.26
C ASP A 47 -18.55 -13.60 6.29
N ARG A 48 -19.21 -13.38 7.44
CA ARG A 48 -18.65 -12.55 8.53
C ARG A 48 -17.31 -13.09 9.04
N ARG A 49 -17.20 -14.41 9.19
CA ARG A 49 -15.96 -15.06 9.58
C ARG A 49 -14.87 -14.81 8.53
N SER A 50 -15.19 -14.95 7.25
CA SER A 50 -14.26 -14.73 6.14
C SER A 50 -13.73 -13.31 6.11
N ARG A 51 -14.62 -12.31 6.26
CA ARG A 51 -14.25 -10.88 6.40
C ARG A 51 -13.32 -10.64 7.58
N LEU A 52 -13.64 -11.20 8.74
CA LEU A 52 -12.83 -11.06 9.95
C LEU A 52 -11.44 -11.69 9.77
N VAL A 53 -11.38 -12.89 9.19
CA VAL A 53 -10.10 -13.57 8.91
C VAL A 53 -9.24 -12.75 7.96
N THR A 54 -9.82 -12.22 6.88
CA THR A 54 -9.10 -11.35 5.94
C THR A 54 -8.54 -10.11 6.62
N SER A 55 -9.35 -9.38 7.41
CA SER A 55 -8.87 -8.21 8.17
C SER A 55 -7.75 -8.58 9.14
N GLN A 56 -7.90 -9.68 9.90
CA GLN A 56 -6.86 -10.14 10.83
C GLN A 56 -5.54 -10.47 10.13
N ARG A 57 -5.58 -11.01 8.91
CA ARG A 57 -4.37 -11.28 8.12
C ARG A 57 -3.72 -9.99 7.63
N MET A 58 -4.50 -9.01 7.19
CA MET A 58 -3.98 -7.69 6.84
C MET A 58 -3.33 -7.00 8.05
N ASP A 59 -4.01 -7.00 9.19
CA ASP A 59 -3.48 -6.47 10.45
C ASP A 59 -2.22 -7.21 10.88
N HIS A 60 -2.16 -8.54 10.67
CA HIS A 60 -0.95 -9.32 10.95
C HIS A 60 0.25 -8.82 10.15
N VAL A 61 0.08 -8.59 8.84
CA VAL A 61 1.16 -8.07 7.96
C VAL A 61 1.61 -6.66 8.41
N LEU A 62 0.67 -5.75 8.71
CA LEU A 62 1.00 -4.41 9.23
C LEU A 62 1.73 -4.47 10.58
N ASN A 63 1.29 -5.36 11.48
CA ASN A 63 1.95 -5.57 12.76
C ASN A 63 3.36 -6.14 12.61
N ARG A 64 3.61 -7.01 11.62
CA ARG A 64 4.97 -7.48 11.30
C ARG A 64 5.88 -6.35 10.83
N LEU A 65 5.38 -5.45 9.99
CA LEU A 65 6.13 -4.26 9.57
C LEU A 65 6.45 -3.34 10.76
N ALA A 66 5.48 -3.11 11.65
CA ALA A 66 5.70 -2.35 12.88
C ALA A 66 6.78 -2.99 13.78
N GLN A 67 6.77 -4.33 13.89
CA GLN A 67 7.77 -5.07 14.68
C GLN A 67 9.19 -4.90 14.12
N ILE A 68 9.37 -4.86 12.80
CA ILE A 68 10.68 -4.59 12.18
C ILE A 68 11.18 -3.19 12.57
N GLY A 69 10.28 -2.20 12.62
CA GLY A 69 10.63 -0.82 12.97
C GLY A 69 11.10 -0.65 14.41
N MET A 70 10.63 -1.51 15.31
CA MET A 70 11.08 -1.58 16.70
C MET A 70 12.41 -2.35 16.87
N GLY A 71 12.95 -2.93 15.80
CA GLY A 71 14.20 -3.68 15.81
C GLY A 71 15.45 -2.82 15.98
N ALA A 72 16.60 -3.48 16.09
CA ALA A 72 17.89 -2.85 16.43
C ALA A 72 18.36 -1.77 15.45
N SER A 73 17.94 -1.84 14.18
CA SER A 73 18.34 -0.88 13.14
C SER A 73 17.55 0.42 13.15
N GLY A 74 16.40 0.47 13.85
CA GLY A 74 15.62 1.69 14.08
C GLY A 74 14.96 2.34 12.84
N SER A 75 15.02 1.71 11.66
CA SER A 75 14.29 2.17 10.47
C SER A 75 13.80 0.98 9.64
N VAL A 76 12.48 0.92 9.43
CA VAL A 76 11.85 -0.13 8.60
C VAL A 76 12.38 -0.09 7.17
N VAL A 77 12.54 1.13 6.63
CA VAL A 77 13.00 1.33 5.25
C VAL A 77 14.37 0.74 5.03
N TYR A 78 15.31 0.99 5.96
CA TYR A 78 16.67 0.50 5.85
C TYR A 78 16.73 -1.03 5.86
N GLU A 79 15.98 -1.68 6.74
CA GLU A 79 15.90 -3.14 6.83
C GLU A 79 15.31 -3.74 5.54
N LEU A 80 14.20 -3.18 5.06
CA LEU A 80 13.54 -3.66 3.85
C LEU A 80 14.42 -3.46 2.59
N GLN A 81 15.09 -2.32 2.45
CA GLN A 81 16.02 -2.07 1.33
C GLN A 81 17.25 -2.98 1.38
N THR A 82 17.70 -3.36 2.58
CA THR A 82 18.84 -4.28 2.75
C THR A 82 18.44 -5.70 2.38
N ALA A 83 17.25 -6.14 2.80
CA ALA A 83 16.74 -7.49 2.53
C ALA A 83 16.21 -7.67 1.10
N ILE A 84 15.70 -6.60 0.50
CA ILE A 84 15.12 -6.59 -0.85
C ILE A 84 15.85 -5.50 -1.66
N PRO A 85 16.99 -5.82 -2.29
CA PRO A 85 17.87 -4.83 -2.94
C PRO A 85 17.23 -4.02 -4.08
N ASP A 86 16.08 -4.48 -4.57
CA ASP A 86 15.31 -3.88 -5.66
C ASP A 86 13.94 -3.32 -5.19
N LEU A 87 13.78 -3.11 -3.88
CA LEU A 87 12.60 -2.43 -3.32
C LEU A 87 12.55 -0.93 -3.69
N GLY A 88 13.60 -0.40 -4.33
CA GLY A 88 13.72 1.00 -4.71
C GLY A 88 14.65 1.81 -3.82
N GLY A 89 14.93 3.03 -4.25
CA GLY A 89 15.80 4.00 -3.56
C GLY A 89 17.29 3.89 -3.91
N THR A 90 18.09 4.78 -3.33
CA THR A 90 19.56 4.76 -3.51
C THR A 90 20.15 3.54 -2.81
N ARG A 91 20.68 2.57 -3.56
CA ARG A 91 21.47 1.47 -2.99
C ARG A 91 22.59 2.04 -2.10
N ARG A 92 22.79 1.39 -0.94
CA ARG A 92 23.92 1.67 -0.06
C ARG A 92 25.22 1.42 -0.85
N PHE A 93 26.05 2.44 -0.98
CA PHE A 93 27.44 2.22 -1.38
C PHE A 93 28.14 1.55 -0.19
N GLU A 94 28.67 0.34 -0.41
CA GLU A 94 29.55 -0.30 0.56
C GLU A 94 30.76 0.61 0.78
N ARG A 95 31.05 0.91 2.05
CA ARG A 95 32.21 1.70 2.47
C ARG A 95 33.45 0.82 2.24
N GLY A 96 33.95 0.78 1.01
CA GLY A 96 35.05 -0.10 0.61
C GLY A 96 35.12 -0.40 -0.89
N MET A 97 34.03 -0.24 -1.64
CA MET A 97 34.14 -0.19 -3.10
C MET A 97 34.71 1.19 -3.47
N GLY A 98 35.94 1.19 -3.97
CA GLY A 98 36.58 2.38 -4.51
C GLY A 98 35.64 3.12 -5.45
N VAL A 99 35.72 4.45 -5.40
CA VAL A 99 34.89 5.39 -6.17
C VAL A 99 34.97 5.14 -7.69
N ASP A 100 35.88 4.27 -8.13
CA ASP A 100 36.23 4.00 -9.52
C ASP A 100 35.31 3.00 -10.26
N ALA A 101 34.30 2.41 -9.60
CA ALA A 101 33.43 1.40 -10.22
C ALA A 101 31.92 1.67 -10.10
N ALA A 102 31.50 2.93 -9.87
CA ALA A 102 30.13 3.31 -10.22
C ALA A 102 30.02 3.36 -11.76
N PRO A 103 29.01 2.72 -12.40
CA PRO A 103 28.86 2.80 -13.85
C PRO A 103 28.67 4.26 -14.26
N TYR A 104 29.67 4.80 -14.96
CA TYR A 104 29.67 6.12 -15.54
C TYR A 104 29.06 6.05 -16.94
N VAL A 105 28.00 6.82 -17.18
CA VAL A 105 27.64 7.27 -18.54
C VAL A 105 27.71 8.79 -18.48
N LEU A 106 28.69 9.36 -19.17
CA LEU A 106 28.76 10.79 -19.45
C LEU A 106 27.74 11.09 -20.55
N PRO A 107 27.03 12.24 -20.52
CA PRO A 107 26.39 12.74 -21.73
C PRO A 107 27.49 13.04 -22.74
N GLU A 108 27.42 12.40 -23.90
CA GLU A 108 28.24 12.78 -25.04
C GLU A 108 27.72 14.13 -25.52
N ASP A 109 28.48 15.17 -25.21
CA ASP A 109 28.25 16.52 -25.70
C ASP A 109 28.44 16.54 -27.22
N ARG A 110 27.35 16.71 -27.97
CA ARG A 110 27.39 16.85 -29.43
C ARG A 110 26.10 17.42 -30.00
N SER A 111 26.01 18.76 -30.06
CA SER A 111 25.93 19.40 -31.38
C SER A 111 26.19 20.92 -31.29
N GLY A 112 27.26 21.36 -31.96
CA GLY A 112 27.51 22.76 -32.30
C GLY A 112 26.81 23.16 -33.60
N ASP A 113 25.52 22.81 -33.77
CA ASP A 113 24.79 22.96 -35.04
C ASP A 113 23.60 23.92 -35.01
N GLY A 114 23.39 24.65 -33.91
CA GLY A 114 22.39 25.71 -33.85
C GLY A 114 20.93 25.24 -33.97
N SER A 115 20.65 23.97 -33.64
CA SER A 115 19.28 23.55 -33.33
C SER A 115 18.88 24.07 -31.93
N PRO A 116 17.59 24.36 -31.68
CA PRO A 116 17.15 25.05 -30.46
C PRO A 116 17.48 24.26 -29.20
N ASP A 117 18.16 24.94 -28.26
CA ASP A 117 18.61 24.40 -26.98
C ASP A 117 17.45 23.76 -26.18
N PRO A 118 17.56 22.48 -25.77
CA PRO A 118 16.44 21.73 -25.18
C PRO A 118 16.20 21.98 -23.68
N TRP A 119 16.71 23.07 -23.08
CA TRP A 119 16.76 23.20 -21.62
C TRP A 119 15.56 23.89 -20.95
N HIS A 120 14.50 24.22 -21.70
CA HIS A 120 13.21 24.62 -21.11
C HIS A 120 12.30 23.41 -20.89
N HIS A 121 12.70 22.51 -19.97
CA HIS A 121 11.78 21.52 -19.41
C HIS A 121 11.68 21.73 -17.89
N VAL A 122 10.50 22.16 -17.45
CA VAL A 122 10.11 22.38 -16.04
C VAL A 122 9.82 21.04 -15.33
N PHE A 123 10.52 19.99 -15.72
CA PHE A 123 10.56 18.68 -15.09
C PHE A 123 12.01 18.19 -15.23
N PRO A 124 12.57 17.44 -14.27
CA PRO A 124 13.88 16.86 -14.49
C PRO A 124 13.80 15.97 -15.75
N HIS A 125 14.63 16.28 -16.74
CA HIS A 125 14.90 15.44 -17.91
C HIS A 125 15.09 14.00 -17.45
N SER A 126 14.62 13.01 -18.22
CA SER A 126 14.83 11.56 -17.96
C SER A 126 16.30 11.20 -17.70
N ASP A 127 17.22 12.05 -18.18
CA ASP A 127 18.66 11.84 -18.18
C ASP A 127 19.39 12.66 -17.10
N ALA A 128 18.69 13.59 -16.43
CA ALA A 128 19.17 14.31 -15.23
C ALA A 128 19.04 13.46 -13.95
N VAL A 129 18.48 12.26 -14.07
CA VAL A 129 18.34 11.29 -13.00
C VAL A 129 19.64 10.49 -12.90
N SER A 130 20.56 10.95 -12.05
CA SER A 130 21.61 10.06 -11.57
C SER A 130 20.96 8.77 -11.03
N TYR A 131 21.57 7.60 -11.24
CA TYR A 131 21.20 6.36 -10.55
C TYR A 131 21.22 6.62 -9.03
N GLY A 132 20.07 7.03 -8.48
CA GLY A 132 19.97 7.49 -7.10
C GLY A 132 18.98 8.63 -6.75
N ASN A 133 17.83 8.72 -7.43
CA ASN A 133 16.72 9.70 -7.29
C ASN A 133 16.86 10.91 -8.25
N PRO A 134 15.78 11.44 -8.87
CA PRO A 134 14.33 11.27 -8.65
C PRO A 134 13.55 10.65 -9.84
N VAL A 135 12.42 9.96 -9.63
CA VAL A 135 11.36 9.85 -10.66
C VAL A 135 9.98 9.80 -10.00
N VAL A 136 9.25 10.90 -10.19
CA VAL A 136 7.79 10.99 -10.18
C VAL A 136 7.29 10.16 -11.36
N SER A 137 6.31 9.28 -11.13
CA SER A 137 5.55 8.54 -12.17
C SER A 137 6.26 7.40 -12.91
N GLY A 138 5.80 6.16 -12.66
CA GLY A 138 4.68 5.60 -13.45
C GLY A 138 4.93 5.04 -14.86
N ALA A 139 6.13 5.14 -15.40
CA ALA A 139 6.54 4.41 -16.62
C ALA A 139 7.82 3.61 -16.33
N ASP A 140 7.84 2.34 -16.74
CA ASP A 140 9.02 1.45 -16.72
C ASP A 140 9.49 0.88 -15.37
N ASP A 141 8.67 -0.01 -14.76
CA ASP A 141 9.13 -1.03 -13.80
C ASP A 141 9.76 -0.55 -12.48
N ARG A 142 9.66 0.73 -12.13
CA ARG A 142 10.28 1.31 -10.93
C ARG A 142 9.27 1.63 -9.81
N PRO A 143 9.70 1.59 -8.54
CA PRO A 143 8.90 2.08 -7.41
C PRO A 143 8.59 3.56 -7.56
N LEU A 144 7.41 3.97 -7.10
CA LEU A 144 7.14 5.38 -6.84
C LEU A 144 8.08 5.87 -5.72
N ILE A 145 8.96 6.81 -6.07
CA ILE A 145 9.81 7.52 -5.11
C ILE A 145 9.18 8.87 -4.86
N MET A 146 8.66 9.03 -3.66
CA MET A 146 7.85 10.19 -3.29
C MET A 146 8.74 11.39 -2.96
N ALA A 147 8.34 12.56 -3.44
CA ALA A 147 9.03 13.80 -3.16
C ALA A 147 8.35 14.51 -1.95
N TYR A 148 8.87 14.32 -0.74
CA TYR A 148 8.32 14.91 0.50
C TYR A 148 8.63 16.42 0.63
N PRO A 149 7.79 17.25 1.28
CA PRO A 149 6.60 16.92 2.07
C PRO A 149 5.33 16.66 1.28
N TRP A 150 4.58 15.65 1.72
CA TRP A 150 3.22 15.39 1.27
C TRP A 150 2.27 16.45 1.82
N GLY A 151 1.40 16.98 0.95
CA GLY A 151 0.34 17.91 1.32
C GLY A 151 0.81 19.29 1.81
N GLN A 152 2.11 19.56 1.78
CA GLN A 152 2.61 20.93 1.94
C GLN A 152 3.00 21.48 0.58
N GLU A 153 2.50 22.68 0.30
CA GLU A 153 2.88 23.44 -0.88
C GLU A 153 4.40 23.60 -0.92
N ARG A 154 5.01 23.08 -1.98
CA ARG A 154 6.42 23.34 -2.24
C ARG A 154 6.53 24.71 -2.89
N LYS A 155 7.15 25.67 -2.20
CA LYS A 155 7.65 26.89 -2.84
C LYS A 155 8.88 26.50 -3.68
N TYR A 156 8.70 26.31 -4.98
CA TYR A 156 9.84 26.28 -5.90
C TYR A 156 10.09 27.69 -6.40
N ARG A 157 11.35 28.13 -6.35
CA ARG A 157 11.76 29.32 -7.09
C ARG A 157 12.01 28.87 -8.51
N ILE A 158 11.11 29.23 -9.44
CA ILE A 158 11.39 29.13 -10.87
C ILE A 158 12.42 30.22 -11.15
N GLY A 159 13.69 29.84 -11.20
CA GLY A 159 14.70 30.74 -11.73
C GLY A 159 14.46 30.85 -13.23
N THR A 160 13.98 31.99 -13.71
CA THR A 160 14.14 32.32 -15.12
C THR A 160 15.63 32.53 -15.35
N TRP A 161 16.24 31.68 -16.16
CA TRP A 161 17.57 31.98 -16.69
C TRP A 161 17.39 33.15 -17.64
N GLN A 162 17.73 34.36 -17.18
CA GLN A 162 17.89 35.50 -18.06
C GLN A 162 19.31 35.37 -18.61
N GLY A 163 19.42 34.71 -19.76
CA GLY A 163 20.63 34.76 -20.57
C GLY A 163 20.87 36.19 -20.93
N ASP A 164 21.81 36.82 -20.25
CA ASP A 164 22.41 38.04 -20.74
C ASP A 164 23.49 37.58 -21.72
N ASP A 165 23.24 37.76 -23.02
CA ASP A 165 24.14 37.40 -24.13
C ASP A 165 25.41 38.29 -24.18
N GLY A 166 25.89 38.74 -23.01
CA GLY A 166 27.06 39.61 -22.86
C GLY A 166 28.20 38.88 -22.17
N ASP A 167 29.33 38.80 -22.86
CA ASP A 167 30.65 38.22 -22.51
C ASP A 167 31.29 38.70 -21.18
N ASP A 168 30.55 39.31 -20.26
CA ASP A 168 31.10 39.84 -19.02
C ASP A 168 30.95 38.84 -17.87
N ALA A 169 32.11 38.30 -17.50
CA ALA A 169 32.42 37.54 -16.29
C ALA A 169 31.35 37.60 -15.18
N TYR A 170 30.46 36.61 -15.19
CA TYR A 170 29.43 36.40 -14.19
C TYR A 170 30.04 36.05 -12.82
N TYR A 171 30.15 37.07 -11.98
CA TYR A 171 30.21 36.87 -10.53
C TYR A 171 28.85 36.28 -10.11
N TRP A 172 28.86 35.01 -9.68
CA TRP A 172 27.74 34.41 -8.94
C TRP A 172 27.65 35.01 -7.53
N ASP A 173 27.48 36.34 -7.44
CA ASP A 173 26.80 36.87 -6.27
C ASP A 173 25.37 36.36 -6.37
N LEU A 174 25.13 35.28 -5.63
CA LEU A 174 23.83 34.93 -5.07
C LEU A 174 23.34 36.14 -4.28
N TYR A 175 22.92 37.18 -4.99
CA TYR A 175 21.92 38.08 -4.46
C TYR A 175 20.73 37.18 -4.16
N GLU A 176 20.57 36.87 -2.87
CA GLU A 176 19.27 36.88 -2.23
C GLU A 176 18.63 38.24 -2.52
N GLN A 177 18.26 38.48 -3.78
CA GLN A 177 17.20 39.40 -4.11
C GLN A 177 16.04 38.92 -3.25
N HIS A 178 15.79 39.69 -2.20
CA HIS A 178 14.54 39.69 -1.47
C HIS A 178 13.46 39.92 -2.52
N VAL A 179 12.97 38.83 -3.11
CA VAL A 179 11.75 38.85 -3.90
C VAL A 179 10.65 39.11 -2.88
N ASN A 180 10.42 40.39 -2.61
CA ASN A 180 9.45 40.88 -1.63
C ASN A 180 8.00 40.71 -2.12
N ASN A 181 7.81 40.10 -3.29
CA ASN A 181 6.50 39.86 -3.86
C ASN A 181 6.23 38.36 -3.80
N ASP A 182 5.34 37.95 -2.88
CA ASP A 182 4.76 36.60 -2.82
C ASP A 182 4.02 36.22 -4.13
N GLU A 183 3.89 37.14 -5.10
CA GLU A 183 3.15 36.96 -6.36
C GLU A 183 3.89 36.14 -7.43
N ASP A 184 5.22 35.97 -7.34
CA ASP A 184 6.00 35.21 -8.34
C ASP A 184 6.28 33.74 -7.96
N PHE A 185 5.75 33.29 -6.82
CA PHE A 185 5.74 31.87 -6.50
C PHE A 185 4.52 31.23 -7.17
N ALA A 186 4.71 30.70 -8.37
CA ALA A 186 3.81 29.67 -8.87
C ALA A 186 3.93 28.48 -7.90
N TYR A 187 2.94 28.32 -7.03
CA TYR A 187 2.76 27.09 -6.27
C TYR A 187 2.45 26.02 -7.30
N PRO A 188 3.36 25.10 -7.66
CA PRO A 188 2.89 23.92 -8.35
C PRO A 188 1.89 23.28 -7.40
N ALA A 189 0.70 23.03 -7.90
CA ALA A 189 -0.29 22.24 -7.19
C ALA A 189 0.45 21.01 -6.65
N ALA A 190 0.26 20.71 -5.36
CA ALA A 190 0.85 19.52 -4.73
C ALA A 190 0.69 18.34 -5.70
N GLU A 191 1.78 17.60 -5.94
CA GLU A 191 1.76 16.44 -6.84
C GLU A 191 0.59 15.56 -6.42
N ARG A 192 -0.37 15.37 -7.33
CA ARG A 192 -1.63 14.67 -7.05
C ARG A 192 -1.41 13.17 -7.08
N HIS A 193 -0.82 12.63 -6.03
CA HIS A 193 -0.59 11.21 -5.83
C HIS A 193 -1.81 10.51 -5.25
N ARG A 194 -2.27 9.47 -5.96
CA ARG A 194 -3.36 8.61 -5.52
C ARG A 194 -2.81 7.30 -4.98
N LEU A 195 -3.62 6.61 -4.18
CA LEU A 195 -3.27 5.28 -3.69
C LEU A 195 -3.06 4.23 -4.79
N HIS A 196 -3.70 4.41 -5.96
CA HIS A 196 -3.43 3.64 -7.18
C HIS A 196 -1.96 3.65 -7.60
N GLU A 197 -1.20 4.66 -7.20
CA GLU A 197 0.20 4.82 -7.59
C GLU A 197 1.17 4.11 -6.63
N LEU A 198 0.67 3.53 -5.54
CA LEU A 198 1.49 2.62 -4.73
C LEU A 198 1.91 1.42 -5.58
N TRP A 199 3.10 0.90 -5.31
CA TRP A 199 3.72 -0.15 -6.10
C TRP A 199 3.48 -1.54 -5.49
N PRO A 200 2.65 -2.41 -6.10
CA PRO A 200 2.30 -3.71 -5.54
C PRO A 200 3.27 -4.83 -5.94
N ARG A 201 4.20 -4.58 -6.86
CA ARG A 201 4.99 -5.63 -7.53
C ARG A 201 5.91 -6.43 -6.62
N ARG A 202 6.31 -5.85 -5.49
CA ARG A 202 7.15 -6.56 -4.50
C ARG A 202 6.35 -7.20 -3.36
N SER A 203 5.04 -7.39 -3.53
CA SER A 203 4.17 -8.01 -2.51
C SER A 203 4.71 -9.35 -2.03
N ALA A 204 5.12 -10.23 -2.96
CA ALA A 204 5.64 -11.55 -2.62
C ALA A 204 6.92 -11.49 -1.79
N GLN A 205 7.88 -10.65 -2.20
CA GLN A 205 9.15 -10.47 -1.52
C GLN A 205 8.95 -9.85 -0.13
N LEU A 206 8.08 -8.84 -0.02
CA LEU A 206 7.71 -8.22 1.25
C LEU A 206 7.08 -9.24 2.20
N LEU A 207 6.07 -9.99 1.75
CA LEU A 207 5.41 -11.00 2.58
C LEU A 207 6.36 -12.13 3.00
N SER A 208 7.31 -12.50 2.13
CA SER A 208 8.33 -13.50 2.45
C SER A 208 9.31 -12.98 3.50
N TYR A 209 9.80 -11.75 3.34
CA TYR A 209 10.68 -11.12 4.34
C TYR A 209 9.99 -10.94 5.71
N LEU A 210 8.70 -10.63 5.70
CA LEU A 210 7.87 -10.52 6.92
C LEU A 210 7.58 -11.88 7.58
N GLY A 211 7.99 -12.99 6.97
CA GLY A 211 7.74 -14.34 7.45
C GLY A 211 6.25 -14.72 7.42
N VAL A 212 5.46 -14.07 6.56
CA VAL A 212 4.04 -14.37 6.35
C VAL A 212 3.88 -15.52 5.35
N VAL A 213 4.79 -15.60 4.37
CA VAL A 213 4.94 -16.74 3.45
C VAL A 213 6.37 -17.27 3.55
N SER A 214 6.56 -18.58 3.34
CA SER A 214 7.88 -19.20 3.37
C SER A 214 8.81 -18.66 2.29
N ASP A 215 8.27 -18.47 1.08
CA ASP A 215 9.03 -18.10 -0.11
C ASP A 215 8.09 -17.56 -1.21
N VAL A 216 8.69 -16.92 -2.22
CA VAL A 216 7.97 -16.28 -3.33
C VAL A 216 7.24 -17.30 -4.22
N GLU A 217 7.79 -18.51 -4.40
CA GLU A 217 7.19 -19.53 -5.25
C GLU A 217 5.90 -20.08 -4.61
N THR A 218 5.94 -20.35 -3.32
CA THR A 218 4.77 -20.73 -2.51
C THR A 218 3.68 -19.66 -2.55
N TYR A 219 4.08 -18.37 -2.50
CA TYR A 219 3.13 -17.26 -2.67
C TYR A 219 2.48 -17.28 -4.06
N HIS A 220 3.18 -17.67 -5.13
CA HIS A 220 2.61 -17.76 -6.48
C HIS A 220 1.76 -19.01 -6.72
N GLY A 221 2.10 -20.15 -6.10
CA GLY A 221 1.48 -21.44 -6.40
C GLY A 221 0.28 -21.82 -5.52
N ASN A 222 0.19 -21.30 -4.29
CA ASN A 222 -0.78 -21.79 -3.31
C ASN A 222 -1.87 -20.76 -2.99
N ARG A 223 -3.07 -21.00 -3.53
CA ARG A 223 -4.30 -20.20 -3.37
C ARG A 223 -5.25 -20.75 -2.30
N SER A 224 -4.78 -21.61 -1.40
CA SER A 224 -5.65 -22.13 -0.35
C SER A 224 -6.11 -21.00 0.58
N PRO A 225 -7.41 -20.89 0.89
CA PRO A 225 -7.94 -19.92 1.86
C PRO A 225 -7.38 -20.06 3.27
N LYS A 226 -6.67 -21.16 3.57
CA LYS A 226 -6.05 -21.40 4.87
C LYS A 226 -4.71 -20.68 5.04
N GLN A 227 -4.09 -20.23 3.95
CA GLN A 227 -2.78 -19.57 4.00
C GLN A 227 -2.89 -18.14 4.52
N ALA A 228 -1.90 -17.70 5.29
CA ALA A 228 -1.89 -16.36 5.89
C ALA A 228 -1.71 -15.23 4.88
N TRP A 229 -1.12 -15.52 3.71
CA TRP A 229 -0.92 -14.57 2.61
C TRP A 229 -2.07 -14.54 1.59
N ASN A 230 -3.12 -15.33 1.79
CA ASN A 230 -4.33 -15.24 0.98
C ASN A 230 -5.45 -14.63 1.84
N ASP A 231 -6.45 -14.05 1.21
CA ASP A 231 -7.71 -13.73 1.87
C ASP A 231 -8.53 -15.01 2.16
N ALA A 232 -9.69 -14.85 2.78
CA ALA A 232 -10.56 -15.96 3.13
C ALA A 232 -11.19 -16.69 1.93
N TRP A 233 -11.02 -16.17 0.70
CA TRP A 233 -11.51 -16.76 -0.54
C TRP A 233 -10.39 -17.34 -1.41
N GLY A 234 -9.12 -17.13 -1.03
CA GLY A 234 -7.96 -17.73 -1.66
C GLY A 234 -7.20 -16.79 -2.60
N HIS A 235 -7.61 -15.53 -2.72
CA HIS A 235 -6.85 -14.54 -3.48
C HIS A 235 -5.65 -14.06 -2.68
N PRO A 236 -4.52 -13.76 -3.33
CA PRO A 236 -3.34 -13.27 -2.63
C PRO A 236 -3.61 -11.89 -2.02
N LEU A 237 -3.12 -11.68 -0.80
CA LEU A 237 -3.00 -10.35 -0.22
C LEU A 237 -1.95 -9.56 -1.00
N ILE A 238 -2.26 -8.31 -1.30
CA ILE A 238 -1.35 -7.38 -1.99
C ILE A 238 -0.77 -6.43 -0.96
N VAL A 239 0.54 -6.28 -0.95
CA VAL A 239 1.24 -5.24 -0.18
C VAL A 239 1.73 -4.20 -1.17
N ALA A 240 0.99 -3.10 -1.27
CA ALA A 240 1.37 -1.96 -2.08
C ALA A 240 2.10 -0.93 -1.23
N TYR A 241 3.17 -0.36 -1.76
CA TYR A 241 4.00 0.56 -1.00
C TYR A 241 4.56 1.69 -1.86
N ALA A 242 5.04 2.73 -1.20
CA ALA A 242 5.93 3.70 -1.82
C ALA A 242 6.90 4.28 -0.81
N LEU A 243 8.05 4.71 -1.32
CA LEU A 243 9.21 5.08 -0.52
C LEU A 243 9.43 6.58 -0.56
N TYR A 244 9.73 7.14 0.59
CA TYR A 244 10.34 8.45 0.72
C TYR A 244 11.82 8.30 1.07
N GLN A 245 12.68 8.87 0.24
CA GLN A 245 14.10 9.01 0.52
C GLN A 245 14.62 10.28 -0.19
N PRO A 246 15.17 11.27 0.53
CA PRO A 246 15.79 12.44 -0.07
C PRO A 246 16.92 12.04 -1.03
N PRO A 247 17.08 12.74 -2.16
CA PRO A 247 18.24 12.55 -3.02
C PRO A 247 19.53 12.94 -2.29
N LYS A 248 20.67 12.42 -2.73
CA LYS A 248 21.96 12.97 -2.29
C LYS A 248 22.19 14.32 -2.94
N TYR A 249 22.87 15.21 -2.22
CA TYR A 249 23.33 16.46 -2.81
C TYR A 249 24.51 16.15 -3.75
N ARG A 250 24.33 16.43 -5.04
CA ARG A 250 25.36 16.27 -6.08
C ARG A 250 25.78 17.61 -6.67
N GLY A 251 25.98 18.62 -5.82
CA GLY A 251 26.55 19.89 -6.28
C GLY A 251 28.07 19.84 -6.37
N THR A 252 28.62 20.55 -7.34
CA THR A 252 30.07 20.82 -7.47
C THR A 252 30.60 21.77 -6.39
N ASN A 253 29.68 22.41 -5.65
CA ASN A 253 30.02 23.35 -4.60
C ASN A 253 30.53 22.59 -3.36
N GLN A 254 31.87 22.53 -3.21
CA GLN A 254 32.57 21.81 -2.13
C GLN A 254 32.11 22.23 -0.72
N SER A 255 31.48 23.39 -0.58
CA SER A 255 30.96 23.90 0.69
C SER A 255 29.76 23.12 1.24
N ARG A 256 29.08 22.29 0.45
CA ARG A 256 27.89 21.54 0.88
C ARG A 256 28.17 20.05 0.97
N HIS A 257 27.86 19.48 2.14
CA HIS A 257 28.04 18.05 2.40
C HIS A 257 27.13 17.21 1.47
N PRO A 258 27.58 16.04 0.98
CA PRO A 258 26.77 15.14 0.14
C PRO A 258 25.42 14.73 0.77
N ASP A 259 25.34 14.79 2.09
CA ASP A 259 24.17 14.44 2.88
C ASP A 259 23.26 15.65 3.18
N TYR A 260 23.46 16.80 2.53
CA TYR A 260 22.72 18.04 2.82
C TYR A 260 21.20 17.85 2.84
N TYR A 261 20.62 17.17 1.85
CA TYR A 261 19.18 16.92 1.82
C TYR A 261 18.71 15.90 2.86
N LEU A 262 19.57 14.94 3.24
CA LEU A 262 19.27 13.99 4.31
C LEU A 262 19.26 14.69 5.67
N GLN A 263 20.22 15.56 5.94
CA GLN A 263 20.26 16.37 7.15
C GLN A 263 19.06 17.31 7.21
N ARG A 264 18.74 18.01 6.11
CA ARG A 264 17.58 18.89 6.05
C ARG A 264 16.25 18.15 6.26
N ALA A 265 16.11 16.93 5.72
CA ALA A 265 14.96 16.09 5.99
C ALA A 265 14.88 15.67 7.46
N GLN A 266 16.01 15.29 8.05
CA GLN A 266 16.10 14.96 9.48
C GLN A 266 15.71 16.17 10.35
N ASP A 267 16.18 17.38 10.04
CA ASP A 267 15.88 18.58 10.82
C ASP A 267 14.39 18.98 10.72
N LEU A 268 13.82 18.92 9.51
CA LEU A 268 12.43 19.32 9.26
C LEU A 268 11.42 18.29 9.74
N TYR A 269 11.73 17.00 9.58
CA TYR A 269 10.74 15.91 9.72
C TYR A 269 11.07 14.91 10.82
N GLN A 270 12.26 15.00 11.41
CA GLN A 270 12.78 14.05 12.41
C GLN A 270 13.06 12.64 11.86
N TYR A 271 13.00 12.47 10.54
CA TYR A 271 13.40 11.26 9.83
C TYR A 271 13.90 11.62 8.42
N ASN A 272 14.72 10.77 7.84
CA ASN A 272 15.25 10.94 6.48
C ASN A 272 14.81 9.83 5.52
N ARG A 273 14.00 8.88 5.97
CA ARG A 273 13.39 7.82 5.16
C ARG A 273 12.04 7.46 5.74
N SER A 274 11.07 7.14 4.89
CA SER A 274 9.85 6.47 5.31
C SER A 274 9.31 5.58 4.19
N ILE A 275 8.49 4.60 4.55
CA ILE A 275 7.73 3.76 3.63
C ILE A 275 6.26 3.87 4.00
N TYR A 276 5.43 4.15 3.01
CA TYR A 276 3.99 4.05 3.14
C TYR A 276 3.56 2.69 2.62
N VAL A 277 2.78 1.96 3.42
CA VAL A 277 2.29 0.64 3.06
C VAL A 277 0.78 0.59 3.20
N SER A 278 0.12 0.04 2.20
CA SER A 278 -1.29 -0.34 2.26
C SER A 278 -1.45 -1.78 1.80
N ILE A 279 -2.44 -2.47 2.36
CA ILE A 279 -2.72 -3.86 2.07
C ILE A 279 -4.10 -3.95 1.44
N GLY A 280 -4.17 -4.69 0.34
CA GLY A 280 -5.41 -4.96 -0.38
C GLY A 280 -5.77 -6.44 -0.35
N ALA A 281 -7.07 -6.74 -0.30
CA ALA A 281 -7.61 -8.05 -0.62
C ALA A 281 -8.80 -7.94 -1.58
N ALA A 282 -8.88 -8.92 -2.48
CA ALA A 282 -9.83 -9.01 -3.56
C ALA A 282 -11.25 -9.39 -3.12
N GLY A 283 -11.38 -10.20 -2.07
CA GLY A 283 -12.68 -10.69 -1.61
C GLY A 283 -13.26 -11.82 -2.48
N PRO A 284 -14.56 -12.17 -2.35
CA PRO A 284 -15.14 -13.38 -2.93
C PRO A 284 -15.20 -13.44 -4.47
N ASP A 285 -15.37 -12.29 -5.14
CA ASP A 285 -15.90 -12.25 -6.51
C ASP A 285 -14.87 -11.79 -7.55
N ILE A 286 -13.63 -12.26 -7.42
CA ILE A 286 -12.64 -12.18 -8.50
C ILE A 286 -12.49 -13.55 -9.12
N SER A 287 -12.65 -13.64 -10.44
CA SER A 287 -12.36 -14.88 -11.16
C SER A 287 -10.89 -15.27 -10.93
N PRO A 288 -10.59 -16.40 -10.25
CA PRO A 288 -9.22 -16.81 -9.96
C PRO A 288 -8.45 -17.22 -11.23
N TYR A 289 -9.13 -17.32 -12.38
CA TYR A 289 -8.55 -17.72 -13.67
C TYR A 289 -8.02 -16.54 -14.50
N ALA A 290 -8.12 -15.30 -14.01
CA ALA A 290 -7.68 -14.12 -14.74
C ALA A 290 -6.16 -13.83 -14.63
N PHE A 291 -5.42 -14.62 -13.84
CA PHE A 291 -3.99 -14.41 -13.65
C PHE A 291 -3.19 -14.85 -14.90
N VAL A 292 -2.53 -13.89 -15.56
CA VAL A 292 -1.58 -14.17 -16.65
C VAL A 292 -0.26 -14.75 -16.08
N ALA A 293 0.61 -15.28 -16.94
CA ALA A 293 1.89 -15.84 -16.49
C ALA A 293 2.81 -14.80 -15.80
N ASP A 294 2.67 -13.51 -16.14
CA ASP A 294 3.43 -12.44 -15.49
C ASP A 294 2.75 -11.99 -14.19
N TRP A 295 3.38 -12.35 -13.08
CA TRP A 295 2.90 -12.03 -11.75
C TRP A 295 2.89 -10.52 -11.45
N ASN A 296 3.80 -9.74 -12.03
CA ASN A 296 3.84 -8.30 -11.79
C ASN A 296 2.61 -7.62 -12.40
N ILE A 297 2.21 -8.03 -13.61
CA ILE A 297 1.01 -7.53 -14.27
C ILE A 297 -0.22 -7.87 -13.42
N ASN A 298 -0.30 -9.10 -12.91
CA ASN A 298 -1.39 -9.55 -12.05
C ASN A 298 -1.52 -8.73 -10.77
N MET A 299 -0.41 -8.44 -10.07
CA MET A 299 -0.44 -7.67 -8.84
C MET A 299 -0.86 -6.22 -9.08
N THR A 300 -0.39 -5.61 -10.17
CA THR A 300 -0.84 -4.26 -10.55
C THR A 300 -2.32 -4.24 -10.93
N ALA A 301 -2.80 -5.20 -11.72
CA ALA A 301 -4.21 -5.28 -12.10
C ALA A 301 -5.12 -5.51 -10.89
N LEU A 302 -4.73 -6.41 -9.98
CA LEU A 302 -5.49 -6.71 -8.77
C LEU A 302 -5.49 -5.52 -7.80
N TRP A 303 -4.38 -4.79 -7.69
CA TRP A 303 -4.30 -3.57 -6.89
C TRP A 303 -5.23 -2.48 -7.44
N ASN A 304 -5.17 -2.21 -8.74
CA ASN A 304 -6.03 -1.23 -9.39
C ASN A 304 -7.51 -1.60 -9.19
N HIS A 305 -7.87 -2.86 -9.34
CA HIS A 305 -9.24 -3.34 -9.09
C HIS A 305 -9.70 -3.07 -7.64
N ILE A 306 -8.85 -3.36 -6.65
CA ILE A 306 -9.15 -3.07 -5.24
C ILE A 306 -9.34 -1.57 -5.04
N CYS A 307 -8.46 -0.75 -5.60
CA CYS A 307 -8.55 0.70 -5.48
C CYS A 307 -9.80 1.28 -6.14
N ASP A 308 -10.20 0.78 -7.32
CA ASP A 308 -11.38 1.23 -8.06
C ASP A 308 -12.68 0.99 -7.29
N ILE A 309 -12.79 -0.15 -6.58
CA ILE A 309 -13.96 -0.46 -5.75
C ILE A 309 -13.89 0.27 -4.40
N ALA A 310 -12.71 0.36 -3.80
CA ALA A 310 -12.57 0.92 -2.45
C ALA A 310 -12.63 2.45 -2.39
N MET A 311 -12.30 3.13 -3.49
CA MET A 311 -12.21 4.59 -3.58
C MET A 311 -12.93 5.11 -4.84
N PRO A 312 -14.26 4.96 -4.93
CA PRO A 312 -15.00 5.29 -6.16
C PRO A 312 -15.11 6.79 -6.43
N ASP A 313 -14.95 7.65 -5.41
CA ASP A 313 -15.17 9.10 -5.51
C ASP A 313 -14.00 9.92 -4.93
N GLU A 314 -13.95 11.22 -5.21
CA GLU A 314 -12.87 12.10 -4.75
C GLU A 314 -12.84 12.28 -3.22
N GLU A 315 -13.98 12.16 -2.53
CA GLU A 315 -14.06 12.31 -1.07
C GLU A 315 -13.44 11.13 -0.33
N THR A 316 -13.58 9.94 -0.92
CA THR A 316 -13.04 8.69 -0.41
C THR A 316 -11.68 8.35 -0.98
N THR A 317 -11.26 9.01 -2.06
CA THR A 317 -9.94 8.86 -2.65
C THR A 317 -8.87 9.30 -1.67
N TRP A 318 -7.91 8.41 -1.42
CA TRP A 318 -6.72 8.77 -0.67
C TRP A 318 -5.78 9.60 -1.56
N ASN A 319 -5.67 10.88 -1.25
CA ASN A 319 -4.85 11.88 -1.95
C ASN A 319 -3.86 12.54 -0.96
N GLU A 320 -3.11 13.57 -1.37
CA GLU A 320 -2.12 14.24 -0.51
C GLU A 320 -2.72 14.76 0.79
N ARG A 321 -3.96 15.26 0.76
CA ARG A 321 -4.65 15.77 1.95
C ARG A 321 -4.96 14.64 2.92
N SER A 322 -5.16 13.43 2.40
CA SER A 322 -5.44 12.23 3.19
C SER A 322 -4.31 11.84 4.13
N PHE A 323 -3.07 12.31 3.92
CA PHE A 323 -1.94 12.05 4.82
C PHE A 323 -2.00 12.90 6.09
N HIS A 324 -2.67 14.05 6.03
CA HIS A 324 -2.94 14.89 7.20
C HIS A 324 -4.31 14.58 7.81
N ARG A 325 -5.27 14.21 6.97
CA ARG A 325 -6.64 13.89 7.37
C ARG A 325 -7.12 12.62 6.69
N ASN A 326 -6.81 11.49 7.32
CA ASN A 326 -7.16 10.18 6.79
C ASN A 326 -8.69 10.09 6.54
N PRO A 327 -9.14 9.71 5.33
CA PRO A 327 -10.56 9.49 5.05
C PRO A 327 -11.13 8.28 5.80
N TRP A 328 -10.29 7.32 6.21
CA TRP A 328 -10.67 6.21 7.09
C TRP A 328 -9.47 5.72 7.94
N SER A 329 -9.75 4.88 8.94
CA SER A 329 -8.75 4.15 9.72
C SER A 329 -9.01 2.64 9.67
N GLY A 330 -7.95 1.84 9.87
CA GLY A 330 -8.03 0.38 9.82
C GLY A 330 -8.34 -0.16 8.41
N THR A 331 -9.04 -1.28 8.36
CA THR A 331 -9.46 -1.94 7.11
C THR A 331 -10.81 -1.43 6.65
N ARG A 332 -10.84 -0.78 5.50
CA ARG A 332 -12.07 -0.43 4.79
C ARG A 332 -12.58 -1.66 4.05
N ILE A 333 -13.87 -1.93 4.21
CA ILE A 333 -14.60 -2.93 3.43
C ILE A 333 -15.49 -2.14 2.49
N ALA A 334 -15.30 -2.30 1.20
CA ALA A 334 -16.09 -1.61 0.17
C ALA A 334 -16.73 -2.64 -0.75
N SER A 335 -17.88 -2.28 -1.29
CA SER A 335 -18.56 -3.06 -2.31
C SER A 335 -18.80 -2.20 -3.54
N ASP A 336 -18.86 -2.82 -4.71
CA ASP A 336 -19.24 -2.11 -5.93
C ASP A 336 -20.74 -1.75 -5.91
N GLU A 337 -21.21 -1.06 -6.95
CA GLU A 337 -22.61 -0.61 -7.05
C GLU A 337 -23.62 -1.77 -7.03
N SER A 338 -23.21 -2.97 -7.44
CA SER A 338 -24.05 -4.16 -7.44
C SER A 338 -24.15 -4.80 -6.05
N GLY A 339 -23.19 -4.51 -5.17
CA GLY A 339 -23.04 -5.18 -3.87
C GLY A 339 -22.49 -6.60 -3.97
N GLU A 340 -22.28 -7.13 -5.18
CA GLU A 340 -21.72 -8.47 -5.40
C GLU A 340 -20.23 -8.45 -5.07
N ARG A 341 -19.46 -7.55 -5.69
CA ARG A 341 -18.01 -7.50 -5.45
C ARG A 341 -17.72 -6.76 -4.17
N GLN A 342 -16.88 -7.36 -3.33
CA GLN A 342 -16.42 -6.77 -2.09
C GLN A 342 -14.90 -6.82 -2.01
N VAL A 343 -14.27 -5.71 -1.66
CA VAL A 343 -12.81 -5.61 -1.48
C VAL A 343 -12.47 -5.12 -0.09
N PHE A 344 -11.22 -5.36 0.30
CA PHE A 344 -10.66 -4.91 1.57
C PHE A 344 -9.43 -4.07 1.29
N LEU A 345 -9.35 -2.92 1.96
CA LEU A 345 -8.24 -2.00 1.77
C LEU A 345 -7.85 -1.37 3.10
N SER A 346 -6.61 -1.59 3.54
CA SER A 346 -6.10 -0.94 4.74
C SER A 346 -5.82 0.54 4.45
N ALA A 347 -6.07 1.41 5.42
CA ALA A 347 -5.50 2.75 5.38
C ALA A 347 -3.97 2.65 5.23
N PRO A 348 -3.34 3.46 4.37
CA PRO A 348 -1.89 3.59 4.33
C PRO A 348 -1.31 3.90 5.70
N VAL A 349 -0.28 3.15 6.08
CA VAL A 349 0.49 3.36 7.31
C VAL A 349 1.90 3.78 6.93
N GLU A 350 2.36 4.89 7.52
CA GLU A 350 3.75 5.33 7.41
C GLU A 350 4.61 4.57 8.43
N PHE A 351 5.68 3.96 7.96
CA PHE A 351 6.76 3.44 8.79
C PHE A 351 8.03 4.24 8.51
N ARG A 352 8.73 4.64 9.57
CA ARG A 352 9.96 5.44 9.52
C ARG A 352 11.19 4.56 9.73
#